data_AF-A0A9D2WPF9-F1
#
_entry.id   AF-A0A9D2WPF9-F1
#
_cell.length_a   1.000
_cell.length_b   1.000
_cell.length_c   1.000
_cell.angle_alpha   90.00
_cell.angle_beta   90.00
_cell.angle_gamma   90.00
#
_symmetry.space_group_name_H-M   'P 1'
#
loop_
_entity.id
_entity.type
_entity.pdbx_description
1 polymer ?
#
loop_
_entity_poly.entity_id
_entity_poly.type
_entity_poly.pdbx_seq_one_letter_code
_entity_poly.pdbx_strand_id
1 'polypeptide(L)'
;MGCKGLEFSDRLTRGFLAGLVGGILMDIISYISLKLKIADLHHSDWPAIILFGHQPTNTIEAVFALLIQLIFVGFLGILFTYLVTGLFSNENYLFKGWLFGVISWFIIYVITFLAKIPELAPLDTGTAITDFIAGSVYGLVLAETIHRLENKVFREI
;
A
#
# COMPACT_ATOMS: atom_id res chain seq x y z
N MET A 1 30.12 -25.42 -3.22
CA MET A 1 28.92 -25.33 -2.37
C MET A 1 28.91 -23.92 -1.80
N GLY A 2 28.34 -22.97 -2.55
CA GLY A 2 28.39 -21.55 -2.21
C GLY A 2 27.25 -21.22 -1.24
N CYS A 3 27.58 -20.63 -0.09
CA CYS A 3 26.61 -20.00 0.79
C CYS A 3 25.83 -18.95 -0.01
N LYS A 4 24.56 -19.23 -0.29
CA LYS A 4 23.60 -18.20 -0.73
C LYS A 4 23.35 -17.29 0.47
N GLY A 5 24.16 -16.23 0.60
CA GLY A 5 23.77 -15.08 1.40
C GLY A 5 22.40 -14.61 0.92
N LEU A 6 21.52 -14.24 1.84
CA LEU A 6 20.16 -13.73 1.59
C LEU A 6 20.12 -12.84 0.34
N GLU A 7 19.73 -13.43 -0.79
CA GLU A 7 19.62 -12.73 -2.06
C GLU A 7 18.32 -11.92 -1.97
N PHE A 8 18.42 -10.60 -1.80
CA PHE A 8 17.33 -9.63 -1.96
C PHE A 8 16.80 -9.58 -3.43
N SER A 9 16.85 -10.71 -4.15
CA SER A 9 16.90 -10.84 -5.61
C SER A 9 15.61 -11.42 -6.20
N ASP A 10 14.80 -12.15 -5.41
CA ASP A 10 13.55 -12.67 -5.95
C ASP A 10 12.48 -11.57 -6.10
N ARG A 11 11.57 -11.79 -7.04
CA ARG A 11 10.52 -10.81 -7.39
C ARG A 11 9.55 -10.56 -6.24
N LEU A 12 9.32 -11.56 -5.39
CA LEU A 12 8.42 -11.44 -4.24
C LEU A 12 9.01 -10.46 -3.22
N THR A 13 10.26 -10.62 -2.81
CA THR A 13 10.89 -9.71 -1.84
C THR A 13 10.96 -8.27 -2.36
N ARG A 14 11.27 -8.07 -3.64
CA ARG A 14 11.29 -6.72 -4.24
C ARG A 14 9.91 -6.08 -4.26
N GLY A 15 8.88 -6.82 -4.66
CA GLY A 15 7.50 -6.35 -4.63
C GLY A 15 7.04 -6.00 -3.22
N PHE A 16 7.32 -6.87 -2.25
CA PHE A 16 6.98 -6.63 -0.84
C PHE A 16 7.65 -5.38 -0.29
N LEU A 17 8.97 -5.24 -0.49
CA LEU A 17 9.72 -4.06 -0.04
C LEU A 17 9.23 -2.77 -0.69
N ALA A 18 8.97 -2.79 -1.99
CA ALA A 18 8.43 -1.61 -2.68
C ALA A 18 7.03 -1.25 -2.18
N GLY A 19 6.20 -2.26 -1.89
CA GLY A 19 4.91 -2.09 -1.24
C GLY A 19 5.03 -1.46 0.16
N LEU A 20 6.00 -1.89 0.97
CA LEU A 20 6.26 -1.27 2.28
C LEU A 20 6.71 0.20 2.15
N VAL A 21 7.63 0.52 1.24
CA VAL A 21 8.10 1.90 1.03
C VAL A 21 6.94 2.80 0.59
N GLY A 22 6.12 2.34 -0.35
CA GLY A 22 4.90 3.04 -0.76
C GLY A 22 3.90 3.20 0.38
N GLY A 23 3.69 2.13 1.16
CA GLY A 23 2.75 2.08 2.27
C GLY A 23 3.11 3.05 3.39
N ILE A 24 4.39 3.14 3.74
CA ILE A 24 4.88 4.10 4.75
C ILE A 24 4.62 5.55 4.31
N LEU A 25 4.86 5.88 3.03
CA LEU A 25 4.57 7.22 2.52
C LEU A 25 3.07 7.51 2.47
N MET A 26 2.25 6.52 2.13
CA MET A 26 0.79 6.59 2.16
C MET A 26 0.28 6.89 3.59
N ASP A 27 0.82 6.21 4.60
CA ASP A 27 0.46 6.42 6.00
C ASP A 27 0.87 7.81 6.49
N ILE A 28 2.02 8.33 6.07
CA ILE A 28 2.45 9.69 6.41
C ILE A 28 1.45 10.72 5.87
N ILE A 29 0.99 10.57 4.62
CA ILE A 29 -0.02 11.46 4.02
C ILE A 29 -1.33 11.40 4.80
N SER A 30 -1.75 10.18 5.14
CA SER A 30 -2.98 9.94 5.88
C SER A 30 -2.94 10.56 7.27
N TYR A 31 -1.82 10.39 7.99
CA TYR A 31 -1.62 10.97 9.32
C TYR A 31 -1.56 12.52 9.29
N ILE A 32 -0.92 13.09 8.27
CA ILE A 32 -0.93 14.56 8.07
C ILE A 32 -2.37 15.06 7.87
N SER A 33 -3.16 14.37 7.05
CA SER A 33 -4.53 14.75 6.74
C SER A 33 -5.45 14.66 7.96
N LEU A 34 -5.26 13.63 8.80
CA LEU A 34 -5.92 13.49 10.09
C LEU A 34 -5.58 14.68 11.01
N LYS A 35 -4.29 15.04 11.12
CA LYS A 35 -3.83 16.16 11.97
C LYS A 35 -4.37 17.51 11.51
N LEU A 36 -4.56 17.68 10.20
CA LEU A 36 -5.17 18.87 9.60
C LEU A 36 -6.70 18.87 9.68
N LYS A 37 -7.32 17.82 10.24
CA LYS A 37 -8.79 17.62 10.30
C LYS A 37 -9.43 17.62 8.90
N ILE A 38 -8.70 17.13 7.91
CA ILE A 38 -9.19 16.93 6.54
C ILE A 38 -9.83 15.55 6.44
N ALA A 39 -9.27 14.54 7.10
CA ALA A 39 -9.78 13.19 7.14
C ALA A 39 -10.15 12.81 8.57
N ASP A 40 -11.17 11.95 8.72
CA ASP A 40 -11.63 11.43 10.02
C ASP A 40 -11.00 10.07 10.37
N LEU A 41 -10.51 9.35 9.36
CA LEU A 41 -9.84 8.06 9.51
C LEU A 41 -8.47 8.10 8.84
N HIS A 42 -7.52 7.36 9.40
CA HIS A 42 -6.24 7.09 8.75
C HIS A 42 -6.10 5.63 8.35
N HIS A 43 -5.16 5.31 7.46
CA HIS A 43 -5.08 3.99 6.82
C HIS A 43 -4.92 2.81 7.79
N SER A 44 -4.24 3.00 8.94
CA SER A 44 -4.14 1.95 9.95
C SER A 44 -5.41 1.74 10.78
N ASP A 45 -6.39 2.64 10.72
CA ASP A 45 -7.70 2.40 11.35
C ASP A 45 -8.50 1.34 10.59
N TRP A 46 -8.29 1.20 9.28
CA TRP A 46 -9.05 0.27 8.46
C TRP A 46 -8.88 -1.19 8.91
N PRO A 47 -7.65 -1.72 9.09
CA PRO A 47 -7.49 -3.06 9.65
C PRO A 47 -8.00 -3.19 11.07
N ALA A 48 -7.90 -2.14 11.91
CA ALA A 48 -8.43 -2.18 13.27
C ALA A 48 -9.95 -2.37 13.25
N ILE A 49 -10.65 -1.57 12.45
CA ILE A 49 -12.10 -1.67 12.27
C ILE A 49 -12.50 -3.04 11.71
N ILE A 50 -11.76 -3.55 10.72
CA ILE A 50 -12.04 -4.87 10.12
C ILE A 50 -11.83 -6.01 11.12
N LEU A 51 -10.79 -5.94 11.96
CA LEU A 51 -10.40 -7.02 12.86
C LEU A 51 -11.06 -6.97 14.24
N PHE A 52 -11.18 -5.76 14.81
CA PHE A 52 -11.67 -5.51 16.15
C PHE A 52 -13.11 -4.99 16.16
N GLY A 53 -13.60 -4.48 15.04
CA GLY A 53 -14.92 -3.85 14.95
C GLY A 53 -15.00 -2.53 15.72
N HIS A 54 -13.86 -1.84 15.86
CA HIS A 54 -13.75 -0.47 16.34
C HIS A 54 -12.36 0.10 15.99
N GLN A 55 -12.21 1.42 16.10
CA GLN A 55 -10.90 2.09 16.01
C GLN A 55 -9.99 1.66 17.17
N PRO A 56 -8.65 1.72 17.02
CA PRO A 56 -7.73 1.36 18.08
C PRO A 56 -7.99 2.14 19.37
N THR A 57 -8.20 1.43 20.48
CA THR A 57 -8.45 2.04 21.81
C THR A 57 -7.19 2.20 22.65
N ASN A 58 -6.13 1.50 22.27
CA ASN A 58 -4.85 1.50 22.97
C ASN A 58 -3.68 1.35 21.98
N THR A 59 -2.47 1.63 22.48
CA THR A 59 -1.24 1.60 21.66
C THR A 59 -0.95 0.23 21.06
N ILE A 60 -1.34 -0.86 21.73
CA ILE A 60 -1.09 -2.22 21.25
C ILE A 60 -1.95 -2.52 20.03
N GLU A 61 -3.25 -2.19 20.09
CA GLU A 61 -4.16 -2.30 18.95
C GLU A 61 -3.70 -1.44 17.77
N ALA A 62 -3.25 -0.21 18.04
CA ALA A 62 -2.77 0.70 16.99
C ALA A 62 -1.52 0.16 16.29
N VAL A 63 -0.53 -0.34 17.04
CA VAL A 63 0.68 -0.95 16.49
C VAL A 63 0.32 -2.23 15.72
N PHE A 64 -0.57 -3.06 16.24
CA PHE A 64 -0.99 -4.28 15.57
C PHE A 64 -1.71 -3.98 14.26
N ALA A 65 -2.64 -3.03 14.24
CA ALA A 65 -3.37 -2.63 13.04
C ALA A 65 -2.44 -2.03 11.98
N LEU A 66 -1.46 -1.23 12.39
CA LEU A 66 -0.41 -0.73 11.49
C LEU A 66 0.43 -1.86 10.89
N LEU A 67 0.81 -2.89 11.67
CA LEU A 67 1.55 -4.04 11.14
C LEU A 67 0.72 -4.81 10.10
N ILE A 68 -0.57 -5.01 10.36
CA ILE A 68 -1.47 -5.66 9.39
C ILE A 68 -1.62 -4.81 8.13
N GLN A 69 -1.77 -3.50 8.27
CA GLN A 69 -1.78 -2.57 7.14
C GLN A 69 -0.51 -2.72 6.31
N LEU A 70 0.67 -2.75 6.95
CA LEU A 70 1.96 -2.82 6.26
C LEU A 70 2.14 -4.15 5.52
N ILE A 71 1.70 -5.25 6.13
CA ILE A 71 1.69 -6.57 5.47
C ILE A 71 0.77 -6.53 4.24
N PHE A 72 -0.40 -5.89 4.34
CA PHE A 72 -1.35 -5.80 3.26
C PHE A 72 -0.83 -4.96 2.07
N VAL A 73 -0.24 -3.78 2.33
CA VAL A 73 0.36 -2.96 1.26
C VAL A 73 1.65 -3.58 0.69
N GLY A 74 2.38 -4.35 1.49
CA GLY A 74 3.46 -5.21 1.01
C GLY A 74 2.94 -6.31 0.07
N PHE A 75 1.84 -6.96 0.42
CA PHE A 75 1.17 -7.93 -0.44
C PHE A 75 0.68 -7.33 -1.75
N LEU A 76 0.08 -6.13 -1.72
CA LEU A 76 -0.27 -5.38 -2.94
C LEU A 76 0.96 -5.11 -3.82
N GLY A 77 2.12 -4.83 -3.22
CA GLY A 77 3.37 -4.67 -3.94
C GLY A 77 3.82 -5.96 -4.65
N ILE A 78 3.68 -7.11 -3.99
CA ILE A 78 3.90 -8.43 -4.61
C ILE A 78 2.96 -8.60 -5.82
N LEU A 79 1.66 -8.33 -5.64
CA LEU A 79 0.69 -8.43 -6.74
C LEU A 79 1.08 -7.55 -7.92
N PHE A 80 1.48 -6.31 -7.68
CA PHE A 80 1.94 -5.41 -8.73
C PHE A 80 3.16 -5.98 -9.49
N THR A 81 4.16 -6.51 -8.78
CA THR A 81 5.34 -7.10 -9.44
C THR A 81 4.96 -8.28 -10.33
N TYR A 82 4.09 -9.19 -9.86
CA TYR A 82 3.72 -10.36 -10.67
C TYR A 82 2.76 -10.03 -11.82
N LEU A 83 1.82 -9.10 -11.61
CA LEU A 83 0.78 -8.77 -12.59
C LEU A 83 1.20 -7.68 -13.60
N VAL A 84 2.07 -6.75 -13.20
CA VAL A 84 2.36 -5.56 -14.00
C VAL A 84 3.78 -5.59 -14.55
N THR A 85 4.80 -5.87 -13.73
CA THR A 85 6.19 -5.88 -14.23
C THR A 85 6.53 -7.18 -14.95
N GLY A 86 5.85 -8.28 -14.64
CA GLY A 86 5.98 -9.54 -15.38
C GLY A 86 5.39 -9.54 -16.80
N LEU A 87 4.45 -8.62 -17.09
CA LEU A 87 3.62 -8.67 -18.30
C LEU A 87 3.84 -7.52 -19.29
N PHE A 88 4.47 -6.40 -18.89
CA PHE A 88 4.54 -5.21 -19.74
C PHE A 88 5.94 -4.60 -19.84
N SER A 89 6.28 -4.06 -21.02
CA SER A 89 7.49 -3.28 -21.29
C SER A 89 7.68 -2.14 -20.27
N ASN A 90 8.94 -1.73 -20.03
CA ASN A 90 9.33 -0.64 -19.14
C ASN A 90 8.70 0.72 -19.49
N GLU A 91 8.07 0.84 -20.66
CA GLU A 91 7.34 2.04 -21.05
C GLU A 91 6.17 2.33 -20.10
N ASN A 92 6.05 3.59 -19.68
CA ASN A 92 4.96 4.10 -18.84
C ASN A 92 4.77 3.37 -17.49
N TYR A 93 5.83 2.85 -16.89
CA TYR A 93 5.76 2.13 -15.61
C TYR A 93 5.13 2.97 -14.48
N LEU A 94 5.40 4.28 -14.45
CA LEU A 94 4.79 5.21 -13.48
C LEU A 94 3.27 5.30 -13.63
N PHE A 95 2.76 5.38 -14.87
CA PHE A 95 1.32 5.40 -15.11
C PHE A 95 0.65 4.09 -14.68
N LYS A 96 1.28 2.94 -14.95
CA LYS A 96 0.80 1.63 -14.50
C LYS A 96 0.78 1.53 -12.98
N GLY A 97 1.81 2.05 -12.32
CA GLY A 97 1.90 2.16 -10.86
C GLY A 97 0.77 2.99 -10.28
N TRP A 98 0.60 4.21 -10.77
CA TRP A 98 -0.48 5.11 -10.37
C TRP A 98 -1.85 4.47 -10.56
N LEU A 99 -2.11 3.90 -11.74
CA LEU A 99 -3.39 3.26 -12.06
C LEU A 99 -3.66 2.06 -11.13
N PHE A 100 -2.63 1.25 -10.83
CA PHE A 100 -2.75 0.17 -9.86
C PHE A 100 -3.13 0.70 -8.47
N GLY A 101 -2.44 1.73 -7.97
CA GLY A 101 -2.74 2.32 -6.66
C GLY A 101 -4.17 2.86 -6.56
N VAL A 102 -4.64 3.61 -7.57
CA VAL A 102 -6.01 4.13 -7.64
C VAL A 102 -7.05 3.00 -7.70
N ILE A 103 -6.81 1.97 -8.52
CA ILE A 103 -7.73 0.83 -8.64
C ILE A 103 -7.75 0.03 -7.33
N SER A 104 -6.61 -0.21 -6.69
CA SER A 104 -6.54 -0.92 -5.42
C SER A 104 -7.36 -0.19 -4.35
N TRP A 105 -7.19 1.12 -4.21
CA TRP A 105 -8.00 1.94 -3.31
C TRP A 105 -9.50 1.78 -3.58
N PHE A 106 -9.92 1.95 -4.84
CA PHE A 106 -11.33 1.84 -5.20
C PHE A 106 -11.91 0.44 -4.93
N ILE A 107 -11.15 -0.62 -5.23
CA ILE A 107 -11.56 -2.01 -4.97
C ILE A 107 -11.71 -2.26 -3.47
N ILE A 108 -10.79 -1.76 -2.63
CA ILE A 108 -10.87 -1.89 -1.17
C ILE A 108 -12.16 -1.23 -0.64
N TYR A 109 -12.48 -0.04 -1.15
CA TYR A 109 -13.72 0.67 -0.82
C TYR A 109 -14.96 -0.12 -1.24
N VAL A 110 -14.97 -0.67 -2.47
CA VAL A 110 -16.09 -1.50 -2.95
C VAL A 110 -16.26 -2.76 -2.09
N ILE A 111 -15.17 -3.43 -1.73
CA ILE A 111 -15.21 -4.64 -0.89
C ILE A 111 -15.79 -4.32 0.48
N THR A 112 -15.32 -3.25 1.13
CA THR A 112 -15.81 -2.87 2.48
C THR A 112 -17.26 -2.42 2.47
N PHE A 113 -17.68 -1.71 1.42
CA PHE A 113 -19.08 -1.34 1.20
C PHE A 113 -19.97 -2.58 1.01
N LEU A 114 -19.57 -3.53 0.16
CA LEU A 114 -20.32 -4.77 -0.08
C LEU A 114 -20.35 -5.68 1.15
N ALA A 115 -19.29 -5.67 1.95
CA ALA A 115 -19.22 -6.37 3.23
C ALA A 115 -20.08 -5.71 4.33
N LYS A 116 -20.64 -4.53 4.07
CA LYS A 116 -21.50 -3.77 4.99
C LYS A 116 -20.85 -3.49 6.34
N ILE A 117 -19.56 -3.13 6.32
CA ILE A 117 -18.83 -2.77 7.55
C ILE A 117 -19.34 -1.38 8.01
N PRO A 118 -20.12 -1.30 9.10
CA PRO A 118 -20.87 -0.08 9.45
C PRO A 118 -19.97 1.12 9.78
N GLU A 119 -18.77 0.84 10.29
CA GLU A 119 -17.81 1.85 10.72
C GLU A 119 -17.00 2.44 9.55
N LEU A 120 -17.08 1.80 8.37
CA LEU A 120 -16.44 2.27 7.13
C LEU A 120 -17.48 2.77 6.11
N ALA A 121 -18.75 2.97 6.51
CA ALA A 121 -19.80 3.49 5.65
C ALA A 121 -20.89 4.25 6.45
N PRO A 122 -21.10 5.55 6.20
CA PRO A 122 -20.48 6.39 5.17
C PRO A 122 -19.12 6.96 5.61
N LEU A 123 -18.16 6.99 4.68
CA LEU A 123 -16.88 7.68 4.88
C LEU A 123 -17.04 9.18 4.64
N ASP A 124 -16.30 9.98 5.41
CA ASP A 124 -16.17 11.40 5.14
C ASP A 124 -15.51 11.65 3.76
N THR A 125 -15.93 12.72 3.09
CA THR A 125 -15.44 13.07 1.76
C THR A 125 -13.95 13.40 1.78
N GLY A 126 -13.48 14.02 2.85
CA GLY A 126 -12.07 14.34 3.03
C GLY A 126 -11.21 13.10 3.28
N THR A 127 -11.73 12.07 3.96
CA THR A 127 -11.10 10.73 4.03
C THR A 127 -10.99 10.10 2.64
N ALA A 128 -12.07 10.10 1.85
CA ALA A 128 -12.05 9.52 0.50
C ALA A 128 -11.05 10.22 -0.44
N ILE A 129 -10.97 11.55 -0.39
CA ILE A 129 -9.99 12.33 -1.18
C ILE A 129 -8.57 12.07 -0.69
N THR A 130 -8.36 12.02 0.63
CA THR A 130 -7.05 11.71 1.23
C THR A 130 -6.57 10.35 0.78
N ASP A 131 -7.42 9.33 0.83
CA ASP A 131 -7.08 7.97 0.45
C ASP A 131 -6.82 7.83 -1.04
N PHE A 132 -7.55 8.58 -1.89
CA PHE A 132 -7.24 8.66 -3.32
C PHE A 132 -5.85 9.26 -3.59
N ILE A 133 -5.48 10.34 -2.88
CA ILE A 133 -4.15 10.96 -3.00
C ILE A 133 -3.07 10.01 -2.49
N ALA A 134 -3.30 9.40 -1.33
CA ALA A 134 -2.38 8.47 -0.71
C ALA A 134 -2.18 7.21 -1.58
N GLY A 135 -3.25 6.65 -2.15
CA GLY A 135 -3.21 5.55 -3.11
C GLY A 135 -2.50 5.91 -4.42
N SER A 136 -2.67 7.14 -4.90
CA SER A 136 -1.92 7.66 -6.05
C SER A 136 -0.41 7.71 -5.78
N VAL A 137 -0.02 8.22 -4.60
CA VAL A 137 1.39 8.27 -4.18
C VAL A 137 1.95 6.87 -3.96
N TYR A 138 1.19 5.99 -3.30
CA TYR A 138 1.55 4.58 -3.12
C TYR A 138 1.91 3.93 -4.46
N GLY A 139 1.03 4.05 -5.46
CA GLY A 139 1.24 3.45 -6.78
C GLY A 139 2.47 3.98 -7.51
N LEU A 140 2.71 5.29 -7.47
CA LEU A 140 3.89 5.92 -8.07
C LEU A 140 5.19 5.47 -7.39
N VAL A 141 5.23 5.48 -6.06
CA VAL A 141 6.39 5.08 -5.26
C VAL A 141 6.68 3.59 -5.43
N LEU A 142 5.65 2.76 -5.44
CA LEU A 142 5.75 1.32 -5.69
C LEU A 142 6.46 1.05 -7.01
N ALA A 143 5.95 1.64 -8.10
CA ALA A 143 6.51 1.45 -9.42
C ALA A 143 7.94 2.00 -9.54
N GLU A 144 8.22 3.17 -8.98
CA GLU A 144 9.57 3.76 -8.95
C GLU A 144 10.55 2.90 -8.16
N THR A 145 10.14 2.38 -7.01
CA THR A 145 10.99 1.55 -6.15
C THR A 145 11.35 0.25 -6.85
N ILE A 146 10.37 -0.42 -7.48
CA ILE A 146 10.63 -1.64 -8.25
C ILE A 146 11.55 -1.35 -9.43
N HIS A 147 11.31 -0.27 -10.18
CA HIS A 147 12.15 0.11 -11.31
C HIS A 147 13.62 0.34 -10.88
N ARG A 148 13.84 1.00 -9.74
CA ARG A 148 15.19 1.18 -9.18
C ARG A 148 15.84 -0.11 -8.72
N LEU A 149 15.07 -1.01 -8.09
CA LEU A 149 15.58 -2.31 -7.64
C LEU A 149 15.94 -3.21 -8.82
N GLU A 150 15.13 -3.23 -9.89
CA GLU A 150 15.42 -3.96 -11.12
C GLU A 150 16.67 -3.42 -11.84
N ASN A 151 16.77 -2.09 -12.01
CA ASN A 151 17.90 -1.47 -12.68
C ASN A 151 19.24 -1.61 -11.94
N LYS A 152 19.24 -1.84 -10.62
CA LYS A 152 20.47 -2.14 -9.86
C LYS A 152 20.95 -3.57 -10.13
N VAL A 153 20.03 -4.54 -10.11
CA VAL A 153 20.35 -5.95 -10.39
C VAL A 153 20.95 -6.12 -11.80
N PHE A 154 20.42 -5.41 -12.81
CA PHE A 154 20.96 -5.47 -14.18
C PHE A 154 22.34 -4.81 -14.37
N ARG A 155 22.83 -3.99 -13.42
CA ARG A 155 24.17 -3.37 -13.51
C ARG A 155 25.27 -4.21 -12.88
N GLU A 156 24.92 -5.22 -12.09
CA GLU A 156 25.88 -6.08 -11.38
C GLU A 156 26.19 -7.39 -12.14
N ILE A 157 25.56 -7.60 -13.30
CA ILE A 157 25.78 -8.73 -14.24
C ILE A 157 26.49 -8.22 -15.48
#